data_AF-A0A2I0UVC4-F1
#
_entry.id   AF-A0A2I0UVC4-F1
#
_cell.length_a   1.000
_cell.length_b   1.000
_cell.length_c   1.000
_cell.angle_alpha   90.00
_cell.angle_beta   90.00
_cell.angle_gamma   90.00
#
_symmetry.space_group_name_H-M   'P 1'
#
loop_
_entity.id
_entity.type
_entity.pdbx_description
1 polymer ?
#
loop_
_entity_poly.entity_id
_entity_poly.type
_entity_poly.pdbx_seq_one_letter_code
_entity_poly.pdbx_strand_id
1 'polypeptide(L)'
;MTKITAELWRQTEATFALYIDTVHEREIRNIKRSRDWDITATYQKNGKLIGLQWRVPESNYRAAKRIEKRINESVHDSAIVPSYWLEESG
;
A
#
# COMPACT_ATOMS: atom_id res chain seq x y z
N MET A 1 -2.82 17.28 0.92
CA MET A 1 -3.44 16.00 1.32
C MET A 1 -2.42 14.90 1.08
N THR A 2 -2.02 14.18 2.12
CA THR A 2 -1.17 12.99 1.98
C THR A 2 -1.93 11.96 1.16
N LYS A 3 -1.36 11.51 0.03
CA LYS A 3 -1.98 10.45 -0.76
C LYS A 3 -1.87 9.16 0.05
N ILE A 4 -2.98 8.70 0.62
CA ILE A 4 -3.04 7.37 1.25
C ILE A 4 -2.85 6.35 0.12
N THR A 5 -1.82 5.51 0.22
CA THR A 5 -1.48 4.51 -0.79
C THR A 5 -1.52 3.08 -0.25
N ALA A 6 -1.61 2.92 1.07
CA ALA A 6 -2.05 1.71 1.73
C ALA A 6 -2.95 2.06 2.92
N GLU A 7 -3.95 1.21 3.17
CA GLU A 7 -4.88 1.37 4.28
C GLU A 7 -5.23 0.01 4.89
N LEU A 8 -5.29 -0.04 6.22
CA LEU A 8 -5.66 -1.23 6.98
C LEU A 8 -6.87 -0.93 7.86
N TRP A 9 -7.98 -1.63 7.65
CA TRP A 9 -9.18 -1.51 8.48
C TRP A 9 -9.75 -2.86 8.87
N ARG A 10 -10.53 -2.87 9.96
CA ARG A 10 -11.20 -4.08 10.43
C ARG A 10 -12.34 -4.45 9.49
N GLN A 11 -12.37 -5.69 9.03
CA GLN A 11 -13.41 -6.20 8.14
C GLN A 11 -14.44 -7.06 8.88
N THR A 12 -13.98 -7.88 9.83
CA THR A 12 -14.82 -8.72 10.70
C THR A 12 -14.23 -8.78 12.11
N GLU A 13 -14.82 -9.58 13.00
CA GLU A 13 -14.26 -9.83 14.33
C GLU A 13 -12.92 -10.58 14.32
N ALA A 14 -12.57 -11.26 13.22
CA ALA A 14 -11.37 -12.08 13.12
C ALA A 14 -10.45 -11.69 11.95
N THR A 15 -10.84 -10.69 11.15
CA THR A 15 -10.10 -10.31 9.94
C THR A 15 -10.04 -8.81 9.71
N PHE A 16 -8.97 -8.40 9.04
CA PHE A 16 -8.75 -7.06 8.50
C PHE A 16 -8.69 -7.10 6.98
N ALA A 17 -8.93 -5.95 6.36
CA ALA A 17 -8.67 -5.71 4.96
C ALA A 17 -7.43 -4.81 4.84
N LEU A 18 -6.44 -5.26 4.07
CA LEU A 18 -5.27 -4.46 3.70
C LEU A 18 -5.38 -4.08 2.23
N TYR A 19 -5.62 -2.80 1.95
CA TYR A 19 -5.56 -2.22 0.62
C TYR A 19 -4.16 -1.68 0.32
N ILE A 20 -3.69 -1.89 -0.92
CA ILE A 20 -2.44 -1.30 -1.42
C ILE A 20 -2.63 -0.85 -2.87
N ASP A 21 -2.22 0.39 -3.18
CA ASP A 21 -2.14 0.93 -4.53
C ASP A 21 -1.05 0.21 -5.34
N THR A 22 -1.33 -0.13 -6.59
CA THR A 22 -0.43 -0.85 -7.50
C THR A 22 0.94 -0.20 -7.70
N VAL A 23 1.08 1.10 -7.43
CA VAL A 23 2.40 1.77 -7.46
C VAL A 23 3.44 1.11 -6.53
N HIS A 24 2.99 0.38 -5.50
CA HIS A 24 3.84 -0.32 -4.54
C HIS A 24 4.15 -1.77 -4.96
N GLU A 25 4.58 -1.96 -6.19
CA GLU A 25 4.77 -3.29 -6.81
C GLU A 25 5.68 -4.23 -6.00
N ARG A 26 6.76 -3.70 -5.40
CA ARG A 26 7.68 -4.47 -4.57
C ARG A 26 6.96 -5.09 -3.37
N GLU A 27 6.13 -4.32 -2.69
CA GLU A 27 5.40 -4.79 -1.51
C GLU A 27 4.30 -5.76 -1.87
N ILE A 28 3.58 -5.50 -2.95
CA ILE A 28 2.60 -6.42 -3.52
C ILE A 28 3.25 -7.78 -3.84
N ARG A 29 4.43 -7.77 -4.48
CA ARG A 29 5.18 -8.99 -4.81
C ARG A 29 5.64 -9.73 -3.55
N ASN A 30 6.09 -9.00 -2.53
CA ASN A 30 6.50 -9.60 -1.26
C ASN A 30 5.33 -10.27 -0.54
N ILE A 31 4.17 -9.63 -0.48
CA ILE A 31 2.97 -10.21 0.13
C ILE A 31 2.59 -11.48 -0.62
N LYS A 32 2.45 -11.43 -1.95
CA LYS A 32 2.10 -12.60 -2.77
C LYS A 32 3.05 -13.79 -2.61
N ARG A 33 4.33 -13.55 -2.28
CA ARG A 33 5.35 -14.61 -2.11
C ARG A 33 5.44 -15.15 -0.69
N SER A 34 5.23 -14.31 0.31
CA SER A 34 5.57 -14.62 1.71
C SER A 34 4.37 -14.73 2.64
N ARG A 35 3.17 -14.39 2.14
CA ARG A 35 1.95 -14.39 2.92
C ARG A 35 0.91 -15.24 2.21
N ASP A 36 0.32 -16.14 2.97
CA ASP A 36 -0.83 -16.94 2.56
C ASP A 36 -2.13 -16.15 2.83
N TRP A 37 -2.21 -14.94 2.27
CA TRP A 37 -3.38 -14.06 2.44
C TRP A 37 -4.16 -14.02 1.13
N ASP A 38 -5.47 -14.19 1.21
CA ASP A 38 -6.35 -14.16 0.05
C ASP A 38 -6.55 -12.74 -0.47
N ILE A 39 -6.46 -12.57 -1.79
CA ILE A 39 -6.93 -11.34 -2.44
C ILE A 39 -8.46 -11.40 -2.48
N THR A 40 -9.10 -10.40 -1.87
CA THR A 40 -10.57 -10.33 -1.79
C THR A 40 -11.19 -9.30 -2.72
N ALA A 41 -10.40 -8.33 -3.19
CA ALA A 41 -10.85 -7.36 -4.18
C ALA A 41 -9.69 -6.86 -5.05
N THR A 42 -10.03 -6.49 -6.28
CA THR A 42 -9.16 -5.79 -7.23
C THR A 42 -9.85 -4.50 -7.65
N TYR A 43 -9.14 -3.37 -7.60
CA TYR A 43 -9.68 -2.07 -7.98
C TYR A 43 -9.16 -1.69 -9.35
N GLN A 44 -10.07 -1.29 -10.25
CA GLN A 44 -9.72 -0.89 -11.61
C GLN A 44 -10.25 0.50 -11.92
N LYS A 45 -9.49 1.27 -12.69
CA LYS A 45 -9.89 2.57 -13.23
C LYS A 45 -9.44 2.66 -14.68
N ASN A 46 -10.38 2.93 -15.59
CA ASN A 46 -10.11 3.04 -17.04
C ASN A 46 -9.39 1.80 -17.61
N GLY A 47 -9.80 0.59 -17.20
CA GLY A 47 -9.21 -0.67 -17.63
C GLY A 47 -7.83 -0.98 -17.03
N LYS A 48 -7.31 -0.15 -16.12
CA LYS A 48 -6.04 -0.37 -15.43
C LYS A 48 -6.29 -0.81 -13.99
N LEU A 49 -5.56 -1.83 -13.53
CA LEU A 49 -5.52 -2.19 -12.12
C LEU A 49 -4.84 -1.06 -11.35
N ILE A 50 -5.49 -0.55 -10.31
CA ILE A 50 -5.00 0.54 -9.47
C ILE A 50 -4.80 0.12 -8.01
N GLY A 51 -5.36 -1.01 -7.58
CA GLY A 51 -5.16 -1.48 -6.21
C GLY A 51 -5.60 -2.92 -5.99
N LEU A 52 -5.09 -3.49 -4.91
CA LEU A 52 -5.38 -4.84 -4.45
C LEU A 52 -5.77 -4.81 -2.97
N GLN A 53 -6.71 -5.65 -2.58
CA GLN A 53 -7.08 -5.85 -1.18
C GLN A 53 -6.86 -7.30 -0.76
N TRP A 54 -6.16 -7.48 0.35
CA TRP A 54 -5.99 -8.77 1.01
C TRP A 54 -6.88 -8.90 2.24
N ARG A 55 -7.37 -10.11 2.49
CA ARG A 55 -7.90 -10.50 3.80
C ARG A 55 -6.75 -10.91 4.70
N VAL A 56 -6.63 -10.24 5.83
CA VAL A 56 -5.58 -10.48 6.83
C VAL A 56 -6.22 -11.09 8.07
N PRO A 57 -5.79 -12.28 8.52
CA PRO A 57 -6.22 -12.83 9.81
C PRO A 57 -5.80 -11.93 10.98
N GLU A 58 -6.57 -11.89 12.07
CA GLU A 58 -6.25 -11.14 13.30
C GLU A 58 -4.84 -11.44 13.82
N SER A 59 -4.41 -12.71 13.77
CA SER A 59 -3.06 -13.15 14.18
C SER A 59 -1.93 -12.43 13.41
N ASN A 60 -2.24 -11.92 12.22
CA ASN A 60 -1.32 -11.21 11.34
C ASN A 60 -1.49 -9.69 11.36
N TYR A 61 -2.36 -9.13 12.21
CA TYR A 61 -2.63 -7.69 12.31
C TYR A 61 -1.34 -6.86 12.42
N ARG A 62 -0.44 -7.23 13.34
CA ARG A 62 0.83 -6.51 13.55
C ARG A 62 1.73 -6.52 12.31
N ALA A 63 1.71 -7.61 11.53
CA ALA A 63 2.48 -7.70 10.30
C ALA A 63 1.89 -6.78 9.21
N ALA A 64 0.56 -6.78 9.04
CA ALA A 64 -0.12 -5.90 8.10
C ALA A 64 0.04 -4.42 8.48
N LYS A 65 -0.05 -4.07 9.77
CA LYS A 65 0.14 -2.69 10.25
C LYS A 65 1.55 -2.17 9.96
N ARG A 66 2.57 -3.03 10.09
CA ARG A 66 3.95 -2.66 9.70
C ARG A 66 4.09 -2.41 8.20
N ILE A 67 3.40 -3.18 7.37
CA ILE A 67 3.41 -3.01 5.91
C ILE A 67 2.71 -1.69 5.54
N GLU A 68 1.51 -1.46 6.04
CA GLU A 68 0.75 -0.22 5.82
C GLU A 68 1.58 1.01 6.24
N LYS A 69 2.16 0.96 7.45
CA LYS A 69 3.05 2.03 7.93
C LYS A 69 4.24 2.25 7.00
N ARG A 70 5.00 1.19 6.65
CA ARG A 70 6.17 1.28 5.76
C ARG A 70 5.82 1.88 4.40
N ILE A 71 4.68 1.47 3.83
CA ILE A 71 4.22 1.98 2.54
C ILE A 71 3.92 3.47 2.63
N ASN A 72 3.16 3.90 3.63
CA ASN A 72 2.82 5.31 3.78
C ASN A 72 4.04 6.16 4.15
N GLU A 73 4.99 5.65 4.94
CA GLU A 73 6.29 6.31 5.21
C GLU A 73 7.14 6.44 3.93
N SER A 74 7.18 5.42 3.07
CA SER A 74 7.91 5.51 1.79
C SER A 74 7.37 6.59 0.86
N VAL A 75 6.06 6.89 0.95
CA VAL A 75 5.45 8.02 0.22
C VAL A 75 5.89 9.36 0.79
N HIS A 76 6.13 9.45 2.10
CA HIS A 76 6.64 10.65 2.74
C HIS A 76 8.09 10.96 2.36
N ASP A 77 8.95 9.94 2.24
CA ASP A 77 10.34 10.11 1.80
C ASP A 77 10.44 10.49 0.31
N SER A 78 9.58 9.90 -0.53
CA SER A 78 9.52 10.20 -1.97
C SER A 78 8.92 11.58 -2.28
N ALA A 79 8.22 12.20 -1.32
CA ALA A 79 7.65 13.53 -1.45
C ALA A 79 8.66 14.66 -1.17
N ILE A 80 9.91 14.34 -0.80
CA ILE A 80 11.00 15.30 -0.62
C ILE A 80 11.95 15.20 -1.83
N VAL A 81 11.48 15.59 -3.02
CA VAL A 81 12.25 16.47 -3.92
C VAL A 81 11.23 17.24 -4.78
N PRO A 82 10.87 18.49 -4.44
CA PRO A 82 10.31 19.40 -5.43
C PRO A 82 11.40 19.67 -6.48
N SER A 83 11.25 19.13 -7.68
CA SER A 83 12.14 19.34 -8.82
C SER A 83 12.05 20.76 -9.42
N TYR A 84 11.76 21.78 -8.59
CA TYR A 84 11.55 23.18 -9.02
C TYR A 84 12.70 24.12 -8.63
N TRP A 85 13.86 23.60 -8.21
CA TRP A 85 15.06 24.42 -7.91
C TRP A 85 16.34 23.93 -8.60
N LEU A 86 16.23 23.34 -9.79
CA LEU A 86 17.39 22.99 -10.63
C LEU A 86 17.43 23.76 -11.96
N GLU A 87 16.81 24.94 -12.01
CA GLU A 87 17.10 25.94 -13.04
C GLU A 87 17.35 27.27 -12.35
N GLU A 88 18.64 27.64 -12.29
CA GLU A 88 19.23 28.99 -12.25
C GLU A 88 20.50 28.99 -11.39
N SER A 89 21.57 28.45 -11.97
CA SER A 89 22.94 28.90 -11.70
C SER A 89 23.76 28.57 -12.95
N GLY A 90 23.40 29.24 -14.04
CA GLY A 90 24.35 29.56 -15.11
C GLY A 90 25.16 30.79 -14.72
#